data_AF-A0ABC8UCB8-F1
#
_entry.id   AF-A0ABC8UCB8-F1
#
_cell.length_a   1.000
_cell.length_b   1.000
_cell.length_c   1.000
_cell.angle_alpha   90.00
_cell.angle_beta   90.00
_cell.angle_gamma   90.00
#
_symmetry.space_group_name_H-M   'P 1'
#
loop_
_entity.id
_entity.type
_entity.pdbx_description
1 polymer ?
#
loop_
_entity_poly.entity_id
_entity_poly.type
_entity_poly.pdbx_seq_one_letter_code
_entity_poly.pdbx_strand_id
1 'polypeptide(L)'
;YCNDCRDIDLCRDRALLAQEWRCAVPQCGQPYDRGVMENALLQIVRQRERLYHLQDLVCHKCNQVKAAHLAEHCACAGSFRCKEGVSEFWNKMQGTLFVLIQSDHQNQTHQHKEKLMIWEVVIIHHDLKPFVMGRVLMNLRSLFDDRKFA
;
A
#
# COMPACT_ATOMS: atom_id res chain seq x y z
N TYR A 1 -0.49 -28.46 0.02
CA TYR A 1 0.68 -29.34 0.23
C TYR A 1 0.94 -29.72 1.70
N CYS A 2 0.91 -28.82 2.69
CA CYS A 2 0.92 -29.22 4.12
C CYS A 2 -0.33 -28.75 4.92
N ASN A 3 -1.21 -28.00 4.26
CA ASN A 3 -2.38 -27.34 4.84
C ASN A 3 -2.07 -26.44 6.06
N ASP A 4 -0.81 -26.04 6.21
CA ASP A 4 -0.38 -25.06 7.20
C ASP A 4 -0.98 -23.70 6.86
N CYS A 5 -1.65 -23.10 7.84
CA CYS A 5 -2.25 -21.78 7.74
C CYS A 5 -1.53 -20.88 8.75
N ARG A 6 -0.76 -19.91 8.24
CA ARG A 6 -0.02 -18.97 9.06
C ARG A 6 -0.05 -17.59 8.45
N ASP A 7 -0.05 -16.59 9.32
CA ASP A 7 0.21 -15.22 8.90
C ASP A 7 1.68 -15.07 8.52
N ILE A 8 1.90 -14.30 7.46
CA ILE A 8 3.21 -14.00 6.92
C ILE A 8 3.49 -12.52 7.19
N ASP A 9 4.50 -12.23 8.01
CA ASP A 9 4.95 -10.86 8.26
C ASP A 9 5.92 -10.42 7.16
N LEU A 10 5.38 -9.75 6.15
CA LEU A 10 6.10 -9.27 4.97
C LEU A 10 7.30 -8.36 5.30
N CYS A 11 7.27 -7.66 6.43
CA CYS A 11 8.30 -6.71 6.82
C CYS A 11 9.42 -7.34 7.65
N ARG A 12 9.17 -8.49 8.28
CA ARG A 12 10.10 -9.12 9.25
C ARG A 12 10.55 -10.51 8.85
N ASP A 13 9.86 -11.18 7.93
CA ASP A 13 10.23 -12.52 7.48
C ASP A 13 11.50 -12.46 6.63
N ARG A 14 12.62 -12.89 7.22
CA ARG A 14 13.95 -12.86 6.59
C ARG A 14 14.01 -13.70 5.32
N ALA A 15 13.26 -14.80 5.25
CA ALA A 15 13.22 -15.66 4.06
C ALA A 15 12.57 -14.89 2.91
N LEU A 16 11.47 -14.17 3.17
CA LEU A 16 10.81 -13.34 2.15
C LEU A 16 11.66 -12.16 1.70
N LEU A 17 12.35 -11.49 2.64
CA LEU A 17 13.30 -10.43 2.31
C LEU A 17 14.46 -10.95 1.45
N ALA A 18 14.85 -12.22 1.64
CA ALA A 18 15.83 -12.93 0.81
C ALA A 18 15.22 -13.52 -0.49
N GLN A 19 13.97 -13.19 -0.84
CA GLN A 19 13.24 -13.70 -2.01
C GLN A 19 12.96 -15.23 -1.98
N GLU A 20 12.99 -15.85 -0.81
CA GLU A 20 12.68 -17.25 -0.56
C GLU A 20 11.20 -17.44 -0.21
N TRP A 21 10.34 -17.36 -1.23
CA TRP A 21 8.90 -17.58 -1.12
C TRP A 21 8.55 -19.06 -0.97
N ARG A 22 8.76 -19.62 0.22
CA ARG A 22 8.52 -21.05 0.51
C ARG A 22 7.81 -21.24 1.86
N CYS A 23 7.11 -22.36 1.98
CA CYS A 23 6.51 -22.77 3.24
C CYS A 23 7.60 -22.94 4.32
N ALA A 24 7.42 -22.27 5.47
CA ALA A 24 8.35 -22.31 6.60
C ALA A 24 8.33 -23.63 7.39
N VAL A 25 7.37 -24.51 7.11
CA VAL A 25 7.33 -25.86 7.70
C VAL A 25 8.52 -26.67 7.16
N PRO A 26 9.47 -27.11 8.02
CA PRO A 26 10.73 -27.71 7.59
C PRO A 26 10.56 -28.91 6.63
N GLN A 27 9.55 -29.74 6.88
CA GLN A 27 9.23 -30.91 6.06
C GLN A 27 8.42 -30.61 4.79
N CYS A 28 7.92 -29.38 4.63
CA CYS A 28 7.16 -28.98 3.45
C CYS A 28 8.08 -28.29 2.42
N GLY A 29 8.65 -27.14 2.79
CA GLY A 29 9.54 -26.35 1.91
C GLY A 29 8.97 -25.96 0.54
N GLN A 30 7.69 -26.21 0.29
CA GLN A 30 7.07 -26.02 -1.01
C GLN A 30 7.06 -24.54 -1.37
N PRO A 31 7.43 -24.18 -2.62
CA PRO A 31 7.38 -22.80 -3.08
C PRO A 31 5.94 -22.30 -3.13
N TYR A 32 5.73 -21.08 -2.67
CA TYR A 32 4.46 -20.39 -2.86
C TYR A 32 4.27 -20.02 -4.33
N ASP A 33 3.03 -20.07 -4.80
CA ASP A 33 2.67 -19.53 -6.10
C ASP A 33 2.82 -18.00 -6.04
N ARG A 34 3.83 -17.47 -6.75
CA ARG A 34 4.14 -16.04 -6.77
C ARG A 34 2.98 -15.21 -7.31
N GLY A 35 2.27 -15.68 -8.33
CA GLY A 35 1.14 -14.96 -8.92
C GLY A 35 -0.03 -14.83 -7.95
N VAL A 36 -0.30 -15.89 -7.17
CA VAL A 36 -1.33 -15.86 -6.12
C VAL A 36 -0.91 -14.91 -4.99
N MET A 37 0.34 -14.98 -4.54
CA MET A 37 0.86 -14.10 -3.48
C MET A 37 0.83 -12.63 -3.91
N GLU A 38 1.32 -12.32 -5.11
CA GLU A 38 1.28 -10.97 -5.69
C GLU A 38 -0.14 -10.44 -5.80
N ASN A 39 -1.08 -11.25 -6.29
CA ASN A 39 -2.47 -10.84 -6.37
C ASN A 39 -3.06 -10.57 -4.98
N ALA A 40 -2.76 -11.40 -3.97
CA ALA A 40 -3.20 -11.16 -2.60
C ALA A 40 -2.65 -9.84 -2.04
N LEU A 41 -1.37 -9.57 -2.24
CA LEU A 41 -0.74 -8.29 -1.86
C LEU A 41 -1.40 -7.11 -2.57
N LEU A 42 -1.70 -7.25 -3.86
CA LEU A 42 -2.40 -6.23 -4.64
C LEU A 42 -3.80 -5.95 -4.09
N GLN A 43 -4.54 -7.00 -3.70
CA GLN A 43 -5.86 -6.82 -3.10
C GLN A 43 -5.78 -6.14 -1.73
N ILE A 44 -4.78 -6.45 -0.90
CA ILE A 44 -4.55 -5.76 0.38
C ILE A 44 -4.32 -4.26 0.15
N VAL A 45 -3.46 -3.94 -0.82
CA VAL A 45 -3.14 -2.57 -1.22
C VAL A 45 -4.41 -1.81 -1.65
N ARG A 46 -5.20 -2.38 -2.58
CA ARG A 46 -6.46 -1.79 -3.06
C ARG A 46 -7.49 -1.62 -1.95
N GLN A 47 -7.61 -2.62 -1.08
CA GLN A 47 -8.56 -2.55 0.02
C GLN A 47 -8.16 -1.43 0.99
N ARG A 48 -6.86 -1.25 1.25
CA ARG A 48 -6.37 -0.21 2.15
C ARG A 48 -6.61 1.19 1.59
N GLU A 49 -6.35 1.37 0.31
CA GLU A 49 -6.67 2.59 -0.43
C GLU A 49 -8.17 2.91 -0.38
N ARG A 50 -9.03 1.93 -0.67
CA ARG A 50 -10.48 2.08 -0.58
C ARG A 50 -10.92 2.55 0.81
N LEU A 51 -10.40 1.91 1.87
CA LEU A 51 -10.73 2.26 3.24
C LEU A 51 -10.28 3.68 3.61
N TYR A 52 -9.15 4.14 3.07
CA TYR A 52 -8.70 5.51 3.27
C TYR A 52 -9.64 6.53 2.61
N HIS A 53 -10.17 6.24 1.42
CA HIS A 53 -11.12 7.14 0.76
C HIS A 53 -12.52 7.12 1.40
N LEU A 54 -12.93 5.98 1.96
CA LEU A 54 -14.23 5.81 2.62
C LEU A 54 -14.20 6.14 4.12
N GLN A 55 -13.07 6.63 4.64
CA GLN A 55 -12.94 6.93 6.07
C GLN A 55 -13.86 8.08 6.50
N ASP A 56 -14.16 8.09 7.80
CA ASP A 56 -14.84 9.23 8.41
C ASP A 56 -13.98 10.49 8.39
N LEU A 57 -14.67 11.63 8.34
CA LEU A 57 -14.07 12.93 8.64
C LEU A 57 -14.38 13.32 10.09
N VAL A 58 -13.39 13.94 10.75
CA VAL A 58 -13.48 14.37 12.15
C VAL A 58 -13.19 15.86 12.28
N CYS A 59 -13.87 16.54 13.20
CA CYS A 59 -13.67 17.96 13.41
C CYS A 59 -12.32 18.26 14.08
N HIS A 60 -11.60 19.28 13.61
CA HIS A 60 -10.36 19.77 14.24
C HIS A 60 -10.53 20.27 15.67
N LYS A 61 -11.70 20.86 15.99
CA LYS A 61 -11.93 21.52 17.29
C LYS A 61 -12.48 20.55 18.34
N CYS A 62 -13.57 19.85 18.01
CA CYS A 62 -14.30 19.02 18.98
C CYS A 62 -14.11 17.51 18.78
N ASN A 63 -13.35 17.08 17.76
CA ASN A 63 -13.12 15.67 17.41
C ASN A 63 -14.39 14.83 17.14
N GLN A 64 -15.54 15.47 16.94
CA GLN A 64 -16.77 14.78 16.53
C GLN A 64 -16.69 14.34 15.06
N VAL A 65 -17.30 13.20 14.77
CA VAL A 65 -17.43 12.66 13.40
C VAL A 65 -18.43 13.51 12.61
N LYS A 66 -18.13 13.74 11.32
CA LYS A 66 -19.03 14.46 10.41
C LYS A 66 -20.31 13.64 10.21
N ALA A 67 -21.43 14.14 10.77
CA ALA A 67 -22.70 13.44 10.71
C ALA A 67 -23.49 13.66 9.40
N ALA A 68 -23.32 14.80 8.73
CA ALA A 68 -24.08 15.16 7.54
C ALA A 68 -23.18 15.28 6.30
N HIS A 69 -23.55 14.64 5.19
CA HIS A 69 -22.72 14.57 3.97
C HIS A 69 -22.37 15.96 3.40
N LEU A 70 -23.35 16.87 3.31
CA LEU A 70 -23.21 18.19 2.69
C LEU A 70 -22.71 19.28 3.64
N ALA A 71 -22.46 18.99 4.92
CA ALA A 71 -21.99 20.00 5.86
C ALA A 71 -20.51 20.36 5.61
N GLU A 72 -20.23 21.62 5.27
CA GLU A 72 -18.87 22.13 5.09
C GLU A 72 -18.13 22.32 6.43
N HIS A 73 -18.87 22.65 7.48
CA HIS A 73 -18.34 22.91 8.81
C HIS A 73 -19.09 22.10 9.88
N CYS A 74 -18.40 21.82 10.98
CA CYS A 74 -19.01 21.22 12.16
C CYS A 74 -19.94 22.22 12.86
N ALA A 75 -20.89 21.73 13.66
CA ALA A 75 -21.76 22.56 14.50
C ALA A 75 -20.99 23.50 15.44
N CYS A 76 -19.73 23.17 15.79
CA CYS A 76 -18.83 24.05 16.55
C CYS A 76 -18.05 25.06 15.69
N ALA A 77 -18.45 25.25 14.43
CA ALA A 77 -17.75 26.05 13.41
C ALA A 77 -16.28 25.62 13.20
N GLY A 78 -15.99 24.32 13.34
CA GLY A 78 -14.67 23.75 13.05
C GLY A 78 -14.64 23.09 11.66
N SER A 79 -13.48 23.14 11.00
CA SER A 79 -13.24 22.37 9.78
C SER A 79 -13.07 20.89 10.08
N PHE A 80 -13.31 20.07 9.06
CA PHE A 80 -13.13 18.62 9.12
C PHE A 80 -11.79 18.20 8.51
N ARG A 81 -11.24 17.09 9.00
CA ARG A 81 -10.06 16.39 8.47
C ARG A 81 -10.33 14.90 8.33
N CYS A 82 -9.52 14.20 7.53
CA CYS A 82 -9.45 12.75 7.57
C CYS A 82 -9.11 12.25 8.98
N LYS A 83 -9.79 11.19 9.42
CA LYS A 83 -9.51 10.52 10.69
C LYS A 83 -8.09 9.96 10.75
N GLU A 84 -7.67 9.33 9.67
CA GLU A 84 -6.30 8.93 9.38
C GLU A 84 -5.68 9.93 8.41
N GLY A 85 -4.58 10.57 8.83
CA GLY A 85 -3.86 11.50 7.97
C GLY A 85 -3.08 10.79 6.86
N VAL A 86 -2.80 11.50 5.77
CA VAL A 86 -2.05 10.99 4.61
C VAL A 86 -0.69 10.39 5.01
N SER A 87 0.04 11.03 5.93
CA SER A 87 1.34 10.51 6.38
C SER A 87 1.23 9.19 7.15
N GLU A 88 0.19 9.05 7.98
CA GLU A 88 -0.05 7.80 8.73
C GLU A 88 -0.48 6.67 7.80
N PHE A 89 -1.34 6.99 6.84
CA PHE A 89 -1.72 6.08 5.76
C PHE A 89 -0.50 5.55 5.02
N TRP A 90 0.37 6.45 4.54
CA TRP A 90 1.59 6.08 3.81
C TRP A 90 2.54 5.22 4.64
N ASN A 91 2.78 5.57 5.90
CA ASN A 91 3.66 4.81 6.79
C ASN A 91 3.18 3.35 6.95
N LYS A 92 1.86 3.13 7.03
CA LYS A 92 1.28 1.79 7.10
C LYS A 92 1.30 1.07 5.75
N MET A 93 1.22 1.82 4.66
CA MET A 93 1.13 1.29 3.30
C MET A 93 2.48 0.87 2.70
N GLN A 94 3.55 1.59 3.06
CA GLN A 94 4.85 1.51 2.41
C GLN A 94 5.47 0.10 2.45
N GLY A 95 5.31 -0.65 3.56
CA GLY A 95 5.87 -2.00 3.70
C GLY A 95 5.27 -2.99 2.70
N THR A 96 3.94 -3.04 2.61
CA THR A 96 3.23 -3.92 1.67
C THR A 96 3.53 -3.55 0.22
N LEU A 97 3.57 -2.24 -0.09
CA LEU A 97 3.90 -1.75 -1.42
C LEU A 97 5.34 -2.13 -1.83
N PHE A 98 6.29 -1.98 -0.92
CA PHE A 98 7.68 -2.34 -1.15
C PHE A 98 7.82 -3.83 -1.52
N VAL A 99 7.20 -4.73 -0.76
CA VAL A 99 7.26 -6.17 -1.05
C VAL A 99 6.57 -6.52 -2.36
N LEU A 100 5.41 -5.91 -2.66
CA LEU A 100 4.71 -6.10 -3.93
C LEU A 100 5.57 -5.66 -5.14
N ILE A 101 6.27 -4.53 -5.03
CA ILE A 101 7.17 -4.05 -6.08
C ILE A 101 8.36 -5.01 -6.24
N GLN A 102 8.96 -5.47 -5.14
CA GLN A 102 10.07 -6.41 -5.19
C GLN A 102 9.68 -7.76 -5.80
N SER A 103 8.44 -8.22 -5.61
CA SER A 103 7.95 -9.45 -6.22
C SER A 103 7.74 -9.35 -7.74
N ASP A 104 7.53 -8.15 -8.30
CA ASP A 104 7.12 -7.91 -9.70
C ASP A 104 8.21 -8.16 -10.78
N HIS A 105 9.34 -8.77 -10.42
CA HIS A 105 10.48 -8.88 -11.34
C HIS A 105 10.30 -9.88 -12.50
N GLN A 106 9.20 -10.65 -12.57
CA GLN A 106 9.07 -11.73 -13.55
C GLN A 106 7.80 -11.76 -14.43
N ASN A 107 6.81 -10.86 -14.25
CA ASN A 107 5.54 -11.01 -14.96
C ASN A 107 5.18 -9.82 -15.88
N GLN A 108 5.55 -9.93 -17.16
CA GLN A 108 5.06 -9.05 -18.23
C GLN A 108 3.62 -9.43 -18.65
N THR A 109 2.65 -9.26 -17.75
CA THR A 109 1.23 -9.42 -18.09
C THR A 109 0.43 -8.18 -17.64
N HIS A 110 -0.75 -8.01 -18.25
CA HIS A 110 -1.68 -6.87 -18.18
C HIS A 110 -1.84 -6.14 -16.81
N GLN A 111 -1.51 -6.78 -15.69
CA GLN A 111 -1.52 -6.20 -14.34
C GLN A 111 -0.51 -5.07 -14.10
N HIS A 112 0.51 -4.91 -14.96
CA HIS A 112 1.51 -3.86 -14.83
C HIS A 112 0.89 -2.43 -14.89
N LYS A 113 -0.19 -2.26 -15.67
CA LYS A 113 -0.94 -0.98 -15.77
C LYS A 113 -1.79 -0.70 -14.52
N GLU A 114 -2.30 -1.74 -13.88
CA GLU A 114 -3.05 -1.61 -12.63
C GLU A 114 -2.13 -1.35 -11.42
N LYS A 115 -0.91 -1.88 -11.43
CA LYS A 115 0.14 -1.56 -10.44
C LYS A 115 0.58 -0.09 -10.55
N LEU A 116 0.60 0.49 -11.75
CA LEU A 116 0.83 1.93 -11.99
C LEU A 116 -0.36 2.81 -11.54
N MET A 117 -1.62 2.36 -11.67
CA MET A 117 -2.77 3.13 -11.18
C MET A 117 -2.75 3.34 -9.66
N ILE A 118 -2.29 2.36 -8.88
CA ILE A 118 -2.10 2.53 -7.43
C ILE A 118 -1.04 3.61 -7.14
N TRP A 119 -0.03 3.73 -7.97
CA TRP A 119 0.98 4.80 -7.86
C TRP A 119 0.41 6.19 -8.20
N GLU A 120 -0.48 6.28 -9.18
CA GLU A 120 -1.10 7.55 -9.56
C GLU A 120 -2.18 8.00 -8.57
N VAL A 121 -3.08 7.09 -8.14
CA VAL A 121 -4.21 7.48 -7.27
C VAL A 121 -3.75 7.91 -5.87
N VAL A 122 -2.70 7.32 -5.32
CA VAL A 122 -2.20 7.70 -3.98
C VAL A 122 -1.46 9.06 -4.00
N ILE A 123 -1.07 9.56 -5.17
CA ILE A 123 -0.38 10.86 -5.30
C ILE A 123 -1.36 12.01 -5.64
N ILE A 124 -2.49 11.74 -6.30
CA ILE A 124 -3.24 12.80 -6.99
C ILE A 124 -4.31 13.52 -6.13
N HIS A 125 -4.85 12.94 -5.06
CA HIS A 125 -5.91 13.61 -4.28
C HIS A 125 -5.39 14.43 -3.07
N HIS A 126 -4.97 15.66 -3.39
CA HIS A 126 -4.86 16.87 -2.53
C HIS A 126 -3.96 16.82 -1.26
N ASP A 127 -2.95 17.70 -1.26
CA ASP A 127 -2.06 18.12 -0.15
C ASP A 127 -0.77 17.33 0.19
N LEU A 128 -0.22 16.56 -0.75
CA LEU A 128 1.20 16.18 -0.69
C LEU A 128 2.06 17.30 -1.29
N LYS A 129 2.57 18.20 -0.43
CA LYS A 129 3.64 19.13 -0.77
C LYS A 129 4.78 18.38 -1.49
N PRO A 130 5.41 18.96 -2.53
CA PRO A 130 6.48 18.34 -3.33
C PRO A 130 7.77 17.97 -2.57
N PHE A 131 7.80 18.09 -1.24
CA PHE A 131 9.00 17.92 -0.42
C PHE A 131 9.20 16.50 0.14
N VAL A 132 8.13 15.70 0.29
CA VAL A 132 8.23 14.31 0.79
C VAL A 132 8.43 13.32 -0.36
N MET A 133 7.94 13.65 -1.56
CA MET A 133 8.17 12.88 -2.78
C MET A 133 9.65 12.82 -3.17
N GLY A 134 10.47 13.84 -2.85
CA GLY A 134 11.89 13.85 -3.20
C GLY A 134 12.71 12.70 -2.62
N ARG A 135 12.47 12.27 -1.36
CA ARG A 135 13.25 11.18 -0.73
C ARG A 135 12.73 9.78 -1.06
N VAL A 136 11.42 9.64 -1.22
CA VAL A 136 10.79 8.35 -1.58
C VAL A 136 11.00 8.04 -3.06
N LEU A 137 10.87 9.04 -3.94
CA LEU A 137 11.20 8.90 -5.36
C LEU A 137 12.70 8.71 -5.58
N MET A 138 13.60 9.32 -4.81
CA MET A 138 15.05 9.07 -5.00
C MET A 138 15.45 7.61 -4.77
N ASN A 139 14.80 6.88 -3.87
CA ASN A 139 15.05 5.45 -3.65
C ASN A 139 14.27 4.52 -4.58
N LEU A 140 13.19 4.99 -5.21
CA LEU A 140 12.38 4.20 -6.16
C LEU A 140 12.75 4.48 -7.63
N ARG A 141 13.39 5.62 -7.91
CA ARG A 141 13.88 5.97 -9.25
C ARG A 141 15.05 5.10 -9.67
N SER A 142 15.90 4.67 -8.73
CA SER A 142 16.94 3.67 -9.00
C SER A 142 16.40 2.28 -9.33
N LEU A 143 15.14 1.96 -8.99
CA LEU A 143 14.47 0.71 -9.36
C LEU A 143 13.78 0.78 -10.74
N PHE A 144 13.54 1.99 -11.27
CA PHE A 144 12.92 2.22 -12.58
C PHE A 144 13.91 2.72 -13.66
N ASP A 145 15.09 3.23 -13.30
CA ASP A 145 16.09 3.76 -14.27
C ASP A 145 16.84 2.66 -15.06
N ASP A 146 16.72 1.38 -14.70
CA ASP A 146 17.43 0.28 -15.39
C ASP A 146 16.64 -0.38 -16.54
N ARG A 147 15.53 0.21 -16.99
CA ARG A 147 14.91 -0.20 -18.28
C ARG A 147 14.82 0.98 -19.23
N LYS A 148 15.97 1.25 -19.87
CA LYS A 148 16.04 1.85 -21.20
C LYS A 148 15.04 1.15 -22.11
N PHE A 149 14.06 1.91 -22.56
CA PHE A 149 13.23 1.62 -23.71
C PHE A 149 14.15 1.25 -24.90
N ALA A 150 14.04 0.01 -25.37
CA ALA A 150 14.45 -0.46 -26.68
C ALA A 150 13.45 -1.52 -27.12
#